data_AF-A0A0G0KC51-F1
#
_entry.id   AF-A0A0G0KC51-F1
#
_cell.length_a   1.000
_cell.length_b   1.000
_cell.length_c   1.000
_cell.angle_alpha   90.00
_cell.angle_beta   90.00
_cell.angle_gamma   90.00
#
_symmetry.space_group_name_H-M   'P 1'
#
loop_
_entity.id
_entity.type
_entity.pdbx_description
1 polymer ?
#
loop_
_entity_poly.entity_id
_entity_poly.type
_entity_poly.pdbx_seq_one_letter_code
_entity_poly.pdbx_strand_id
1 'polypeptide(L)'
;MNKQATKELFSKIEQSVDKLVQNFNEFPDIYLTEEDARTHLFSFILKSSSLCRTLFNTQDGTKSTPLHSEIRWYGDSGKLKYRSDIVILDPRTMITKRSLSLPSKGYGFNHFYAIIEIKLRRVNGKSDNKFREEIVKEIEKLKRIRAETKSANKYNPITILICLDKRNNISYQPSNIDGNGIEIKYAFGDIK
;
A
#
# COMPACT_ATOMS: atom_id res chain seq x y z
N MET A 1 0.29 14.44 13.94
CA MET A 1 0.57 13.31 14.86
C MET A 1 1.99 13.48 15.39
N ASN A 2 2.27 13.11 16.64
CA ASN A 2 3.64 13.20 17.16
C ASN A 2 4.54 12.11 16.53
N LYS A 3 5.87 12.30 16.59
CA LYS A 3 6.83 11.36 15.97
C LYS A 3 6.71 9.94 16.53
N GLN A 4 6.33 9.79 17.80
CA GLN A 4 6.23 8.48 18.46
C GLN A 4 5.07 7.65 17.90
N ALA A 5 3.87 8.23 17.77
CA ALA A 5 2.71 7.54 17.21
C ALA A 5 2.90 7.17 15.73
N THR A 6 3.66 7.98 14.97
CA THR A 6 4.03 7.61 13.58
C THR A 6 4.95 6.40 13.54
N LYS A 7 5.97 6.34 14.42
CA LYS A 7 6.86 5.19 14.52
C LYS A 7 6.11 3.92 14.92
N GLU A 8 5.20 4.03 15.89
CA GLU A 8 4.36 2.91 16.31
C GLU A 8 3.48 2.40 15.17
N LEU A 9 2.84 3.31 14.42
CA LEU A 9 2.04 2.96 13.26
C LEU A 9 2.87 2.19 12.21
N PHE A 10 4.08 2.67 11.88
CA PHE A 10 4.96 1.99 10.93
C PHE A 10 5.33 0.59 11.40
N SER A 11 5.70 0.43 12.67
CA SER A 11 5.99 -0.88 13.25
C SER A 11 4.78 -1.83 13.16
N LYS A 12 3.55 -1.34 13.37
CA LYS A 12 2.33 -2.16 13.21
C LYS A 12 2.06 -2.54 11.76
N ILE A 13 2.37 -1.68 10.80
CA ILE A 13 2.25 -1.98 9.37
C ILE A 13 3.26 -3.07 8.99
N GLU A 14 4.53 -2.89 9.35
CA GLU A 14 5.60 -3.87 9.10
C GLU A 14 5.23 -5.24 9.69
N GLN A 15 4.81 -5.30 10.96
CA GLN A 15 4.34 -6.54 11.60
C GLN A 15 3.16 -7.18 10.85
N SER A 16 2.25 -6.38 10.30
CA SER A 16 1.10 -6.90 9.54
C SER A 16 1.51 -7.45 8.18
N VAL A 17 2.50 -6.83 7.54
CA VAL A 17 3.10 -7.29 6.28
C VAL A 17 3.90 -8.57 6.50
N ASP A 18 4.75 -8.61 7.52
CA ASP A 18 5.54 -9.80 7.87
C ASP A 18 4.62 -10.98 8.20
N LYS A 19 3.50 -10.73 8.90
CA LYS A 19 2.48 -11.75 9.16
C LYS A 19 1.83 -12.27 7.87
N LEU A 20 1.52 -11.40 6.91
CA LEU A 20 0.98 -11.82 5.60
C LEU A 20 1.99 -12.71 4.85
N VAL A 21 3.25 -12.28 4.82
CA VAL A 21 4.35 -13.02 4.17
C VAL A 21 4.55 -14.39 4.83
N GLN A 22 4.59 -14.44 6.16
CA GLN A 22 4.69 -15.69 6.90
C GLN A 22 3.52 -16.62 6.60
N ASN A 23 2.28 -16.12 6.69
CA ASN A 23 1.09 -16.91 6.37
C ASN A 23 1.10 -17.42 4.93
N PHE A 24 1.59 -16.63 3.97
CA PHE A 24 1.70 -17.05 2.57
C PHE A 24 2.73 -18.16 2.38
N ASN A 25 3.88 -18.08 3.06
CA ASN A 25 4.90 -19.12 3.00
C ASN A 25 4.39 -20.44 3.62
N GLU A 26 3.64 -20.36 4.72
CA GLU A 26 3.11 -21.55 5.41
C GLU A 26 1.88 -22.15 4.70
N PHE A 27 0.98 -21.29 4.21
CA PHE A 27 -0.33 -21.68 3.67
C PHE A 27 -0.66 -20.90 2.39
N PRO A 28 0.08 -21.07 1.28
CA PRO A 28 -0.13 -20.26 0.08
C PRO A 28 -1.56 -20.37 -0.47
N ASP A 29 -2.22 -21.52 -0.29
CA ASP A 29 -3.53 -21.81 -0.89
C ASP A 29 -4.74 -21.16 -0.23
N ILE A 30 -4.56 -20.48 0.91
CA ILE A 30 -5.61 -19.59 1.44
C ILE A 30 -5.74 -18.30 0.60
N TYR A 31 -4.74 -17.99 -0.24
CA TYR A 31 -4.70 -16.81 -1.09
C TYR A 31 -5.02 -17.19 -2.55
N LEU A 32 -6.29 -17.17 -2.92
CA LEU A 32 -6.71 -17.56 -4.28
C LEU A 32 -6.48 -16.44 -5.30
N THR A 33 -6.60 -15.19 -4.85
CA THR A 33 -6.50 -13.97 -5.65
C THR A 33 -5.71 -12.87 -4.96
N GLU A 34 -5.32 -11.83 -5.72
CA GLU A 34 -4.71 -10.61 -5.16
C GLU A 34 -5.66 -9.93 -4.17
N GLU A 35 -6.98 -10.01 -4.40
CA GLU A 35 -8.00 -9.45 -3.53
C GLU A 35 -8.04 -10.15 -2.16
N ASP A 36 -7.85 -11.48 -2.12
CA ASP A 36 -7.80 -12.22 -0.86
C ASP A 36 -6.61 -11.74 -0.02
N ALA A 37 -5.43 -11.65 -0.65
CA ALA A 37 -4.23 -11.15 0.02
C ALA A 37 -4.41 -9.72 0.54
N ARG A 38 -5.04 -8.84 -0.26
CA ARG A 38 -5.38 -7.47 0.13
C ARG A 38 -6.34 -7.44 1.33
N THR A 39 -7.39 -8.26 1.31
CA THR A 39 -8.38 -8.35 2.38
C THR A 39 -7.75 -8.84 3.68
N HIS A 40 -6.88 -9.87 3.61
CA HIS A 40 -6.12 -10.36 4.75
C HIS A 40 -5.22 -9.28 5.34
N LEU A 41 -4.44 -8.59 4.50
CA LEU A 41 -3.55 -7.53 4.98
C LEU A 41 -4.33 -6.35 5.58
N PHE A 42 -5.41 -5.93 4.93
CA PHE A 42 -6.29 -4.89 5.43
C PHE A 42 -6.83 -5.26 6.83
N SER A 43 -7.28 -6.51 7.01
CA SER A 43 -7.73 -7.03 8.30
C SER A 43 -6.63 -7.02 9.35
N PHE A 44 -5.40 -7.41 9.00
CA PHE A 44 -4.26 -7.39 9.91
C PHE A 44 -3.92 -5.97 10.38
N ILE A 45 -3.85 -5.01 9.45
CA ILE A 45 -3.56 -3.60 9.76
C ILE A 45 -4.69 -2.99 10.62
N LEU A 46 -5.95 -3.25 10.25
CA LEU A 46 -7.10 -2.75 10.99
C LEU A 46 -7.14 -3.29 12.43
N LYS A 47 -6.71 -4.54 12.66
CA LYS A 47 -6.65 -5.16 13.98
C LYS A 47 -5.44 -4.70 14.79
N SER A 48 -4.29 -4.53 14.17
CA SER A 48 -3.01 -4.23 14.82
C SER A 48 -2.87 -2.77 15.28
N SER A 49 -3.60 -1.85 14.64
CA SER A 49 -3.52 -0.41 14.92
C SER A 49 -4.89 0.18 15.29
N SER A 50 -5.03 0.64 16.53
CA SER A 50 -6.22 1.38 16.97
C SER A 50 -6.41 2.67 16.15
N LEU A 51 -5.31 3.30 15.73
CA LEU A 51 -5.34 4.50 14.89
C LEU A 51 -6.09 4.26 13.57
N CYS A 52 -5.91 3.11 12.94
CA CYS A 52 -6.60 2.76 11.69
C CYS A 52 -8.11 2.60 11.87
N ARG A 53 -8.60 2.44 13.11
CA ARG A 53 -10.03 2.35 13.46
C ARG A 53 -10.62 3.68 13.95
N THR A 54 -9.77 4.65 14.30
CA THR A 54 -10.21 5.93 14.85
C THR A 54 -10.79 6.82 13.76
N LEU A 55 -11.94 7.43 14.05
CA LEU A 55 -12.53 8.46 13.22
C LEU A 55 -11.87 9.81 13.50
N PHE A 56 -11.41 10.46 12.43
CA PHE A 56 -10.85 11.81 12.48
C PHE A 56 -11.73 12.78 11.70
N ASN A 57 -11.75 14.03 12.14
CA ASN A 57 -12.29 15.11 11.32
C ASN A 57 -11.42 15.28 10.07
N THR A 58 -12.06 15.39 8.92
CA THR A 58 -11.41 15.84 7.68
C THR A 58 -11.19 17.35 7.70
N GLN A 59 -10.43 17.88 6.73
CA GLN A 59 -10.15 19.32 6.63
C GLN A 59 -11.42 20.15 6.49
N ASP A 60 -12.48 19.57 5.91
CA ASP A 60 -13.76 20.22 5.64
C ASP A 60 -14.89 19.79 6.59
N GLY A 61 -14.54 19.12 7.70
CA GLY A 61 -15.44 18.85 8.81
C GLY A 61 -16.35 17.63 8.63
N THR A 62 -16.06 16.74 7.69
CA THR A 62 -16.64 15.38 7.66
C THR A 62 -15.79 14.43 8.52
N LYS A 63 -16.06 13.12 8.45
CA LYS A 63 -15.35 12.10 9.23
C LYS A 63 -14.76 11.05 8.29
N SER A 64 -13.55 10.57 8.59
CA SER A 64 -12.95 9.43 7.91
C SER A 64 -11.97 8.68 8.79
N THR A 65 -11.69 7.44 8.43
CA THR A 65 -10.62 6.61 8.99
C THR A 65 -9.32 6.79 8.22
N PRO A 66 -8.14 6.43 8.77
CA PRO A 66 -6.87 6.47 8.04
C PRO A 66 -6.70 5.38 6.98
N LEU A 67 -7.23 4.18 7.22
CA LEU A 67 -7.00 3.00 6.37
C LEU A 67 -8.07 2.90 5.28
N HIS A 68 -7.63 2.82 4.02
CA HIS A 68 -8.49 2.66 2.85
C HIS A 68 -7.91 1.66 1.87
N SER A 69 -8.78 0.96 1.14
CA SER A 69 -8.40 0.17 -0.01
C SER A 69 -8.78 0.89 -1.31
N GLU A 70 -7.98 0.64 -2.36
CA GLU A 70 -8.34 0.97 -3.73
C GLU A 70 -8.63 2.45 -4.05
N ILE A 71 -7.94 3.39 -3.38
CA ILE A 71 -8.11 4.84 -3.61
C ILE A 71 -7.18 5.37 -4.71
N ARG A 72 -7.60 6.45 -5.38
CA ARG A 72 -6.87 7.06 -6.50
C ARG A 72 -5.97 8.19 -6.04
N TRP A 73 -4.77 8.25 -6.60
CA TRP A 73 -3.81 9.35 -6.47
C TRP A 73 -4.04 10.36 -7.57
N TYR A 74 -3.99 11.64 -7.20
CA TYR A 74 -3.99 12.75 -8.15
C TYR A 74 -2.65 13.49 -8.19
N GLY A 75 -1.87 13.41 -7.10
CA GLY A 75 -0.61 14.14 -6.95
C GLY A 75 -0.83 15.65 -6.92
N ASP A 76 0.24 16.40 -6.66
CA ASP A 76 0.21 17.87 -6.74
C ASP A 76 -0.14 18.34 -8.17
N SER A 77 0.22 17.53 -9.18
CA SER A 77 -0.07 17.80 -10.59
C SER A 77 -1.54 17.65 -10.97
N GLY A 78 -2.34 16.94 -10.16
CA GLY A 78 -3.70 16.51 -10.51
C GLY A 78 -3.77 15.44 -11.61
N LYS A 79 -2.62 14.99 -12.15
CA LYS A 79 -2.53 14.13 -13.34
C LYS A 79 -2.27 12.68 -13.02
N LEU A 80 -1.84 12.34 -11.80
CA LEU A 80 -1.76 10.93 -11.42
C LEU A 80 -3.15 10.31 -11.51
N LYS A 81 -3.18 9.07 -11.96
CA LYS A 81 -4.41 8.26 -12.06
C LYS A 81 -4.19 6.86 -11.48
N TYR A 82 -3.13 6.69 -10.69
CA TYR A 82 -2.83 5.41 -10.07
C TYR A 82 -3.88 5.08 -9.02
N ARG A 83 -4.25 3.81 -8.96
CA ARG A 83 -5.05 3.23 -7.90
C ARG A 83 -4.12 2.36 -7.07
N SER A 84 -4.05 2.62 -5.78
CA SER A 84 -3.24 1.82 -4.86
C SER A 84 -4.08 0.81 -4.11
N ASP A 85 -3.53 -0.38 -3.88
CA ASP A 85 -4.25 -1.46 -3.23
C ASP A 85 -4.67 -1.09 -1.80
N ILE A 86 -3.73 -0.60 -1.00
CA ILE A 86 -3.97 -0.10 0.36
C ILE A 86 -3.25 1.23 0.56
N VAL A 87 -3.95 2.19 1.14
CA VAL A 87 -3.39 3.49 1.54
C VAL A 87 -3.77 3.79 2.97
N ILE A 88 -2.78 4.25 3.74
CA ILE A 88 -2.96 4.72 5.10
C ILE A 88 -2.69 6.21 5.11
N LEU A 89 -3.75 7.02 5.03
CA LEU A 89 -3.67 8.47 4.88
C LEU A 89 -3.83 9.21 6.21
N ASP A 90 -3.56 10.52 6.23
CA ASP A 90 -3.94 11.39 7.34
C ASP A 90 -5.30 12.05 7.06
N PRO A 91 -6.40 11.61 7.71
CA PRO A 91 -7.72 12.10 7.33
C PRO A 91 -7.90 13.60 7.55
N ARG A 92 -7.14 14.18 8.48
CA ARG A 92 -7.17 15.62 8.81
C ARG A 92 -6.80 16.52 7.65
N THR A 93 -6.14 15.98 6.63
CA THR A 93 -5.74 16.71 5.41
C THR A 93 -6.56 16.29 4.20
N MET A 94 -7.57 15.45 4.40
CA MET A 94 -8.48 15.03 3.34
C MET A 94 -9.56 16.09 3.14
N ILE A 95 -9.90 16.34 1.88
CA ILE A 95 -11.03 17.18 1.47
C ILE A 95 -12.03 16.26 0.74
N THR A 96 -13.32 16.42 1.02
CA THR A 96 -14.44 15.57 0.57
C THR A 96 -15.67 16.37 0.09
N LYS A 97 -15.76 17.65 0.45
CA LYS A 97 -16.84 18.58 0.09
C LYS A 97 -16.51 19.25 -1.23
N ARG A 98 -17.53 19.35 -2.09
CA ARG A 98 -17.54 19.99 -3.42
C ARG A 98 -17.26 21.51 -3.43
N SER A 99 -16.41 22.06 -2.56
CA SER A 99 -15.88 23.40 -2.83
C SER A 99 -15.02 23.34 -4.09
N LEU A 100 -15.10 24.40 -4.90
CA LEU A 100 -14.58 24.52 -6.27
C LEU A 100 -13.08 24.14 -6.36
N SER A 101 -12.78 22.87 -6.69
CA SER A 101 -11.50 22.30 -7.20
C SER A 101 -11.23 20.85 -6.76
N LEU A 102 -12.23 20.08 -6.29
CA LEU A 102 -11.99 18.66 -6.05
C LEU A 102 -11.72 17.88 -7.35
N PRO A 103 -10.85 16.85 -7.31
CA PRO A 103 -10.75 15.87 -8.38
C PRO A 103 -12.10 15.25 -8.69
N SER A 104 -12.27 14.71 -9.90
CA SER A 104 -13.53 14.11 -10.38
C SER A 104 -14.11 12.98 -9.51
N LYS A 105 -13.37 12.50 -8.50
CA LYS A 105 -13.80 11.47 -7.54
C LYS A 105 -14.35 12.01 -6.22
N GLY A 106 -14.43 13.32 -6.04
CA GLY A 106 -15.07 13.91 -4.87
C GLY A 106 -14.27 13.79 -3.57
N TYR A 107 -12.98 13.47 -3.66
CA TYR A 107 -12.04 13.59 -2.55
C TYR A 107 -10.63 13.93 -3.04
N GLY A 108 -9.79 14.46 -2.15
CA GLY A 108 -8.38 14.69 -2.37
C GLY A 108 -7.59 14.67 -1.06
N PHE A 109 -6.36 14.17 -1.11
CA PHE A 109 -5.42 14.15 0.01
C PHE A 109 -3.98 14.06 -0.54
N ASN A 110 -3.04 14.74 0.12
CA ASN A 110 -1.62 14.68 -0.26
C ASN A 110 -0.73 14.13 0.86
N HIS A 111 -1.28 13.91 2.07
CA HIS A 111 -0.50 13.42 3.20
C HIS A 111 -0.94 12.00 3.57
N PHE A 112 0.05 11.12 3.64
CA PHE A 112 -0.16 9.72 3.97
C PHE A 112 1.04 9.14 4.72
N TYR A 113 0.76 8.08 5.46
CA TYR A 113 1.73 7.32 6.23
C TYR A 113 2.30 6.16 5.41
N ALA A 114 1.45 5.46 4.66
CA ALA A 114 1.89 4.31 3.88
C ALA A 114 1.08 4.09 2.60
N ILE A 115 1.75 3.49 1.61
CA ILE A 115 1.15 2.90 0.40
C ILE A 115 1.64 1.47 0.31
N ILE A 116 0.72 0.54 0.08
CA ILE A 116 1.05 -0.87 -0.09
C ILE A 116 0.42 -1.36 -1.38
N GLU A 117 1.22 -2.02 -2.20
CA GLU A 117 0.80 -2.73 -3.42
C GLU A 117 1.09 -4.21 -3.25
N ILE A 118 0.22 -5.05 -3.81
CA ILE A 118 0.31 -6.51 -3.71
C ILE A 118 0.23 -7.09 -5.12
N LYS A 119 1.11 -8.04 -5.40
CA LYS A 119 1.06 -8.87 -6.61
C LYS A 119 1.08 -10.34 -6.23
N LEU A 120 0.16 -11.10 -6.80
CA LEU A 120 0.05 -12.54 -6.60
C LEU A 120 0.22 -13.26 -7.94
N ARG A 121 1.18 -14.18 -8.00
CA ARG A 121 1.28 -15.14 -9.08
C ARG A 121 0.75 -16.49 -8.65
N ARG A 122 -0.31 -16.94 -9.32
CA ARG A 122 -0.88 -18.29 -9.19
C ARG A 122 -0.01 -19.33 -9.90
N VAL A 123 -0.13 -20.60 -9.51
CA VAL A 123 0.59 -21.76 -10.10
C VAL A 123 0.42 -21.81 -11.62
N ASN A 124 -0.83 -21.92 -12.08
CA ASN A 124 -1.21 -21.88 -13.49
C ASN A 124 -1.42 -20.45 -13.99
N GLY A 125 -0.71 -19.51 -13.39
CA GLY A 125 -0.84 -18.08 -13.64
C GLY A 125 0.09 -17.59 -14.75
N LYS A 126 0.61 -16.38 -14.53
CA LYS A 126 1.44 -15.66 -15.50
C LYS A 126 2.81 -16.34 -15.66
N SER A 127 3.47 -16.11 -16.80
CA SER A 127 4.88 -16.47 -16.97
C SER A 127 5.79 -15.63 -16.07
N ASP A 128 7.02 -16.10 -15.86
CA ASP A 128 8.05 -15.42 -15.07
C ASP A 128 8.30 -14.00 -15.58
N ASN A 129 8.48 -13.85 -16.90
CA ASN A 129 8.71 -12.55 -17.52
C ASN A 129 7.53 -11.59 -17.31
N LYS A 130 6.29 -12.07 -17.51
CA LYS A 130 5.10 -11.24 -17.33
C LYS A 130 4.93 -10.79 -15.87
N PHE A 131 5.23 -11.66 -14.91
CA PHE A 131 5.17 -11.29 -13.49
C PHE A 131 6.26 -10.27 -13.11
N ARG A 132 7.48 -10.44 -13.62
CA ARG A 132 8.57 -9.45 -13.45
C ARG A 132 8.19 -8.09 -14.03
N GLU A 133 7.60 -8.05 -15.22
CA GLU A 133 7.13 -6.80 -15.83
C GLU A 133 6.10 -6.08 -14.97
N GLU A 134 5.18 -6.83 -14.34
CA GLU A 134 4.19 -6.25 -13.42
C GLU A 134 4.83 -5.70 -12.15
N ILE A 135 5.80 -6.41 -11.56
CA ILE A 135 6.57 -5.94 -10.41
C ILE A 135 7.29 -4.63 -10.75
N VAL A 136 7.97 -4.56 -11.91
CA VAL A 136 8.66 -3.34 -12.36
C VAL A 136 7.68 -2.19 -12.55
N LYS A 137 6.49 -2.44 -13.12
CA LYS A 137 5.44 -1.41 -13.27
C LYS A 137 4.97 -0.86 -11.93
N GLU A 138 4.81 -1.70 -10.90
CA GLU A 138 4.44 -1.23 -9.56
C GLU A 138 5.56 -0.45 -8.90
N ILE A 139 6.82 -0.88 -9.04
CA ILE A 139 7.99 -0.13 -8.54
C ILE A 139 7.99 1.28 -9.14
N GLU A 140 7.85 1.41 -10.46
CA GLU A 140 7.82 2.71 -11.14
C GLU A 140 6.61 3.57 -10.73
N LYS A 141 5.44 2.96 -10.53
CA LYS A 141 4.26 3.63 -9.96
C LYS A 141 4.56 4.19 -8.57
N LEU A 142 5.13 3.39 -7.67
CA LEU A 142 5.46 3.81 -6.30
C LEU A 142 6.53 4.92 -6.29
N LYS A 143 7.55 4.85 -7.16
CA LYS A 143 8.54 5.91 -7.33
C LYS A 143 7.88 7.22 -7.74
N ARG A 144 6.97 7.19 -8.71
CA ARG A 144 6.24 8.38 -9.17
C ARG A 144 5.37 8.98 -8.07
N ILE A 145 4.63 8.16 -7.32
CA ILE A 145 3.82 8.65 -6.20
C ILE A 145 4.70 9.32 -5.14
N ARG A 146 5.84 8.69 -4.75
CA ARG A 146 6.81 9.32 -3.83
C ARG A 146 7.33 10.64 -4.36
N ALA A 147 7.74 10.69 -5.62
CA ALA A 147 8.30 11.90 -6.24
C ALA A 147 7.29 13.05 -6.23
N GLU A 148 6.03 12.80 -6.61
CA GLU A 148 4.97 13.83 -6.65
C GLU A 148 4.45 14.25 -5.28
N THR A 149 4.75 13.50 -4.22
CA THR A 149 4.25 13.80 -2.86
C THR A 149 5.36 14.21 -1.91
N LYS A 150 6.63 14.19 -2.33
CA LYS A 150 7.80 14.47 -1.47
C LYS A 150 7.78 15.85 -0.84
N SER A 151 7.35 16.88 -1.58
CA SER A 151 7.30 18.27 -1.10
C SER A 151 6.07 18.56 -0.23
N ALA A 152 4.93 17.95 -0.56
CA ALA A 152 3.67 18.20 0.13
C ALA A 152 3.49 17.32 1.36
N ASN A 153 3.92 16.05 1.32
CA ASN A 153 3.68 15.11 2.41
C ASN A 153 4.57 15.45 3.62
N LYS A 154 3.93 15.90 4.72
CA LYS A 154 4.61 16.22 5.98
C LYS A 154 5.21 15.00 6.70
N TYR A 155 4.93 13.80 6.23
CA TYR A 155 5.47 12.55 6.76
C TYR A 155 6.59 12.04 5.84
N ASN A 156 7.43 11.14 6.36
CA ASN A 156 8.31 10.32 5.52
C ASN A 156 7.58 8.99 5.27
N PRO A 157 6.72 8.90 4.25
CA PRO A 157 5.87 7.73 4.07
C PRO A 157 6.69 6.49 3.71
N ILE A 158 6.20 5.34 4.17
CA ILE A 158 6.69 4.05 3.70
C ILE A 158 5.89 3.61 2.47
N THR A 159 6.56 3.00 1.51
CA THR A 159 5.94 2.46 0.30
C THR A 159 6.39 1.03 0.17
N ILE A 160 5.44 0.10 0.16
CA ILE A 160 5.71 -1.34 0.24
C ILE A 160 5.14 -2.01 -1.00
N LEU A 161 5.93 -2.87 -1.64
CA LEU A 161 5.47 -3.81 -2.66
C LEU A 161 5.61 -5.23 -2.13
N ILE A 162 4.49 -5.96 -2.06
CA ILE A 162 4.45 -7.36 -1.63
C ILE A 162 4.25 -8.24 -2.86
N CYS A 163 5.19 -9.12 -3.12
CA CYS A 163 5.17 -10.09 -4.21
C CYS A 163 4.97 -11.48 -3.64
N LEU A 164 3.81 -12.08 -3.88
CA LEU A 164 3.43 -13.41 -3.44
C LEU A 164 3.48 -14.36 -4.64
N ASP A 165 4.34 -15.36 -4.59
CA ASP A 165 4.60 -16.23 -5.73
C ASP A 165 4.35 -17.70 -5.42
N LYS A 166 3.35 -18.29 -6.07
CA LYS A 166 3.00 -19.71 -5.89
C LYS A 166 3.68 -20.64 -6.89
N ARG A 167 4.36 -20.12 -7.90
CA ARG A 167 4.79 -20.94 -9.06
C ARG A 167 6.21 -21.43 -8.90
N ASN A 168 7.15 -20.51 -8.83
CA ASN A 168 8.56 -20.77 -8.65
C ASN A 168 9.19 -19.55 -8.00
N ASN A 169 10.24 -19.77 -7.19
CA ASN A 169 11.00 -18.66 -6.65
C ASN A 169 11.79 -18.01 -7.79
N ILE A 170 11.20 -16.98 -8.39
CA ILE A 170 11.86 -16.20 -9.43
C ILE A 170 12.60 -15.02 -8.85
N SER A 171 12.78 -14.96 -7.51
CA SER A 171 13.29 -13.80 -6.79
C SER A 171 14.38 -13.14 -7.60
N TYR A 172 13.99 -12.09 -8.31
CA TYR A 172 14.90 -11.05 -8.69
C TYR A 172 15.35 -10.50 -7.35
N GLN A 173 16.63 -10.23 -7.15
CA GLN A 173 17.07 -9.48 -5.98
C GLN A 173 17.07 -7.99 -6.34
N PRO A 174 15.93 -7.26 -6.40
CA PRO A 174 16.02 -5.87 -6.03
C PRO A 174 16.29 -5.92 -4.52
N SER A 175 17.52 -5.57 -4.15
CA SER A 175 18.00 -5.44 -2.78
C SER A 175 16.91 -4.98 -1.80
N ASN A 176 16.94 -5.51 -0.57
CA ASN A 176 16.17 -4.97 0.56
C ASN A 176 16.26 -3.43 0.54
N ILE A 177 15.10 -2.79 0.34
CA ILE A 177 14.95 -1.36 0.05
C ILE A 177 15.63 -0.99 -1.29
N ASP A 178 14.84 -0.67 -2.31
CA ASP A 178 15.39 0.03 -3.46
C ASP A 178 15.95 1.39 -2.97
N GLY A 179 17.05 1.88 -3.55
CA GLY A 179 17.66 3.15 -3.12
C GLY A 179 16.73 4.39 -3.17
N ASN A 180 15.48 4.22 -3.60
CA ASN A 180 14.44 5.25 -3.66
C ASN A 180 13.44 5.18 -2.50
N GLY A 181 13.62 4.24 -1.56
CA GLY A 181 12.82 4.08 -0.35
C GLY A 181 11.55 3.24 -0.54
N ILE A 182 11.53 2.36 -1.53
CA ILE A 182 10.49 1.34 -1.67
C ILE A 182 10.95 0.05 -0.99
N GLU A 183 10.18 -0.41 -0.02
CA GLU A 183 10.38 -1.72 0.61
C GLU A 183 9.73 -2.79 -0.26
N ILE A 184 10.48 -3.83 -0.62
CA ILE A 184 10.00 -4.93 -1.44
C ILE A 184 10.05 -6.20 -0.60
N LYS A 185 8.90 -6.86 -0.43
CA LYS A 185 8.76 -8.13 0.28
C LYS A 185 8.38 -9.19 -0.73
N TYR A 186 9.25 -10.17 -0.94
CA TYR A 186 8.98 -11.30 -1.83
C TYR A 186 8.81 -12.57 -1.00
N ALA A 187 7.73 -13.29 -1.25
CA ALA A 187 7.36 -14.53 -0.58
C ALA A 187 7.13 -15.62 -1.62
N PHE A 188 7.66 -16.81 -1.37
CA PHE A 188 7.50 -17.97 -2.24
C PHE A 188 6.72 -19.05 -1.50
N GLY A 189 5.56 -19.40 -2.04
CA GLY A 189 4.74 -20.49 -1.54
C GLY A 189 5.28 -21.78 -2.13
N ASP A 190 6.03 -22.53 -1.32
CA ASP A 190 6.48 -23.87 -1.68
C ASP A 190 5.26 -24.81 -1.67
N ILE A 191 4.72 -25.08 -2.85
CA ILE A 191 3.61 -26.02 -2.99
C ILE A 191 4.21 -27.41 -3.00
N LYS A 192 4.14 -28.06 -1.83
CA LYS A 192 4.52 -29.46 -1.64
C LYS A 192 3.58 -30.40 -2.39
#